data_AF-A0A3A9J925-F1
#
_entry.id   AF-A0A3A9J925-F1
#
_cell.length_a   1.000
_cell.length_b   1.000
_cell.length_c   1.000
_cell.angle_alpha   90.00
_cell.angle_beta   90.00
_cell.angle_gamma   90.00
#
_symmetry.space_group_name_H-M   'P 1'
#
loop_
_entity.id
_entity.type
_entity.pdbx_description
1 polymer ?
#
loop_
_entity_poly.entity_id
_entity_poly.type
_entity_poly.pdbx_seq_one_letter_code
_entity_poly.pdbx_strand_id
1 'polypeptide(L)'
;MPWPAHGEAAMIKAAALGRRDGLAGLRRDFALEELDGGLAVVDTIQREIMPGAPLPWQHSRLMLAAVRQCYAAGLHHGGDVRLEKQRRGGLAAARA
;
A
#
# COMPACT_ATOMS: atom_id res chain seq x y z
N MET A 1 -14.99 15.86 0.47
CA MET A 1 -15.40 14.46 0.77
C MET A 1 -15.37 14.28 2.28
N PRO A 2 -16.22 13.44 2.88
CA PRO A 2 -16.17 13.19 4.32
C PRO A 2 -14.91 12.40 4.69
N TRP A 3 -14.35 12.65 5.88
CA TRP A 3 -13.11 12.05 6.41
C TRP A 3 -12.95 10.52 6.22
N PRO A 4 -13.99 9.68 6.39
CA PRO A 4 -13.88 8.23 6.16
C PRO A 4 -13.48 7.86 4.71
N ALA A 5 -13.92 8.65 3.73
CA ALA A 5 -13.66 8.37 2.31
C ALA A 5 -12.18 8.55 1.93
N HIS A 6 -11.45 9.41 2.65
CA HIS A 6 -10.02 9.63 2.41
C HIS A 6 -9.15 8.49 2.94
N GLY A 7 -9.51 7.94 4.11
CA GLY A 7 -8.83 6.77 4.67
C GLY A 7 -9.00 5.53 3.78
N GLU A 8 -10.21 5.30 3.29
CA GLU A 8 -10.51 4.21 2.36
C GLU A 8 -9.70 4.31 1.07
N ALA A 9 -9.66 5.50 0.45
CA ALA A 9 -8.88 5.73 -0.77
C ALA A 9 -7.38 5.46 -0.56
N ALA A 10 -6.82 5.86 0.60
CA ALA A 10 -5.42 5.60 0.94
C ALA A 10 -5.13 4.10 1.09
N MET A 11 -6.02 3.35 1.75
CA MET A 11 -5.89 1.90 1.92
C MET A 11 -5.98 1.16 0.58
N ILE A 12 -6.93 1.53 -0.29
CA ILE A 12 -7.07 0.96 -1.65
C ILE A 12 -5.79 1.19 -2.46
N LYS A 13 -5.26 2.42 -2.44
CA LYS A 13 -4.02 2.77 -3.14
C LYS A 13 -2.84 1.97 -2.62
N ALA A 14 -2.70 1.82 -1.30
CA ALA A 14 -1.64 1.04 -0.68
C ALA A 14 -1.67 -0.43 -1.12
N ALA A 15 -2.85 -1.06 -1.12
CA ALA A 15 -3.02 -2.42 -1.59
C ALA A 15 -2.67 -2.58 -3.08
N ALA A 16 -3.06 -1.62 -3.92
CA ALA A 16 -2.73 -1.65 -5.35
C ALA A 16 -1.22 -1.55 -5.61
N LEU A 17 -0.53 -0.66 -4.89
CA LEU A 17 0.93 -0.52 -4.96
C LEU A 17 1.64 -1.79 -4.51
N GLY A 18 1.24 -2.36 -3.37
CA GLY A 18 1.78 -3.62 -2.88
C GLY A 18 1.66 -4.72 -3.92
N ARG A 19 0.46 -4.90 -4.51
CA ARG A 19 0.24 -5.91 -5.56
C ARG A 19 1.17 -5.72 -6.76
N ARG A 20 1.33 -4.48 -7.24
CA ARG A 20 2.23 -4.16 -8.36
C ARG A 20 3.66 -4.55 -8.03
N ASP A 21 4.15 -4.17 -6.85
CA ASP A 21 5.53 -4.40 -6.44
C ASP A 21 5.79 -5.92 -6.23
N GLY A 22 4.82 -6.64 -5.66
CA GLY A 22 4.89 -8.10 -5.48
C GLY A 22 4.90 -8.87 -6.80
N LEU A 23 4.09 -8.41 -7.78
CA LEU A 23 4.09 -8.92 -9.14
C LEU A 23 5.42 -8.69 -9.87
N ALA A 24 6.10 -7.59 -9.56
CA ALA A 24 7.43 -7.27 -10.09
C ALA A 24 8.57 -7.97 -9.33
N GLY A 25 8.28 -8.63 -8.20
CA GLY A 25 9.30 -9.21 -7.32
C GLY A 25 10.17 -8.16 -6.61
N LEU A 26 9.73 -6.91 -6.62
CA LEU A 26 10.42 -5.81 -5.95
C LEU A 26 10.06 -5.85 -4.47
N ARG A 27 10.99 -6.31 -3.63
CA ARG A 27 10.88 -6.07 -2.19
C ARG A 27 11.38 -4.65 -1.94
N ARG A 28 10.45 -3.71 -1.81
CA ARG A 28 10.77 -2.48 -1.10
C ARG A 28 10.68 -2.79 0.37
N ASP A 29 11.81 -2.64 1.07
CA ASP A 29 11.74 -2.45 2.51
C ASP A 29 10.95 -1.17 2.70
N PHE A 30 9.68 -1.32 3.04
CA PHE A 30 8.79 -0.23 3.41
C PHE A 30 9.23 0.28 4.79
N ALA A 31 10.49 0.72 4.88
CA ALA A 31 11.09 1.28 6.06
C ALA A 31 10.36 2.58 6.37
N LEU A 32 10.17 2.84 7.66
CA LEU A 32 9.49 3.99 8.23
C LEU A 32 9.84 5.33 7.56
N GLU A 33 11.03 5.46 6.99
CA GLU A 33 11.58 6.66 6.33
C GLU A 33 10.79 7.09 5.08
N GLU A 34 10.26 6.17 4.25
CA GLU A 34 9.37 6.56 3.13
C GLU A 34 7.95 6.95 3.61
N LEU A 35 7.60 6.61 4.85
CA LEU A 35 6.32 6.94 5.49
C LEU A 35 6.35 8.20 6.36
N ASP A 36 7.49 8.83 6.59
CA ASP A 36 7.51 10.28 6.84
C ASP A 36 6.94 11.04 5.61
N GLY A 37 7.07 10.45 4.42
CA GLY A 37 6.27 10.83 3.24
C GLY A 37 4.80 10.39 3.29
N GLY A 38 4.43 9.42 4.13
CA GLY A 38 3.04 9.07 4.44
C GLY A 38 2.40 10.04 5.43
N LEU A 39 3.19 10.61 6.35
CA LEU A 39 2.87 11.86 7.00
C LEU A 39 2.70 12.96 5.95
N ALA A 40 3.51 13.02 4.90
CA ALA A 40 3.26 13.94 3.78
C ALA A 40 1.98 13.61 2.98
N VAL A 41 1.54 12.35 2.82
CA VAL A 41 0.23 12.04 2.23
C VAL A 41 -0.91 12.51 3.14
N VAL A 42 -0.78 12.31 4.45
CA VAL A 42 -1.71 12.85 5.44
C VAL A 42 -1.67 14.38 5.48
N ASP A 43 -0.50 15.01 5.37
CA ASP A 43 -0.26 16.46 5.39
C ASP A 43 -0.66 17.13 4.07
N THR A 44 -0.51 16.46 2.93
CA THR A 44 -1.05 16.87 1.62
C THR A 44 -2.57 16.78 1.64
N ILE A 45 -3.15 15.68 2.15
CA ILE A 45 -4.60 15.58 2.38
C ILE A 45 -5.07 16.67 3.35
N GLN A 46 -4.31 16.96 4.40
CA GLN A 46 -4.65 17.99 5.38
C GLN A 46 -4.60 19.40 4.77
N ARG A 47 -3.55 19.72 4.00
CA ARG A 47 -3.38 21.01 3.31
C ARG A 47 -4.37 21.23 2.17
N GLU A 48 -4.75 20.17 1.44
CA GLU A 48 -5.68 20.27 0.31
C GLU A 48 -7.16 20.21 0.71
N ILE A 49 -7.49 19.58 1.85
CA ILE A 49 -8.89 19.25 2.19
C ILE A 49 -9.40 19.95 3.46
N MET A 50 -8.54 20.25 4.44
CA MET A 50 -8.91 20.95 5.68
C MET A 50 -7.80 21.89 6.16
N PRO A 51 -7.66 23.10 5.58
CA PRO A 51 -6.70 24.07 6.08
C PRO A 51 -7.03 24.43 7.54
N GLY A 52 -6.16 24.04 8.47
CA GLY A 52 -6.19 24.50 9.87
C GLY A 52 -6.67 23.52 10.95
N ALA A 53 -7.06 22.28 10.64
CA ALA A 53 -7.46 21.30 11.65
C ALA A 53 -6.38 20.23 11.87
N PRO A 54 -5.67 20.19 13.02
CA PRO A 54 -4.78 19.09 13.35
C PRO A 54 -5.58 17.82 13.63
N LEU A 55 -5.27 16.74 12.92
CA LEU A 55 -5.76 15.42 13.30
C LEU A 55 -5.14 15.04 14.64
N PRO A 56 -5.91 14.50 15.60
CA PRO A 56 -5.35 13.93 16.81
C PRO A 56 -4.33 12.85 16.41
N TRP A 57 -3.09 12.98 16.89
CA TRP A 57 -1.94 12.13 16.52
C TRP A 57 -2.21 10.61 16.58
N GLN A 58 -3.14 10.19 17.44
CA GLN A 58 -3.59 8.80 17.60
C GLN A 58 -4.29 8.28 16.34
N HIS A 59 -5.13 9.11 15.70
CA HIS A 59 -5.82 8.76 14.45
C HIS A 59 -4.84 8.64 13.28
N SER A 60 -3.80 9.50 13.23
CA SER A 60 -2.76 9.43 12.20
C SER A 60 -1.94 8.14 12.32
N ARG A 61 -1.65 7.65 13.53
CA ARG A 61 -0.93 6.38 13.75
C ARG A 61 -1.76 5.16 13.37
N LEU A 62 -3.05 5.14 13.69
CA LEU A 62 -3.94 4.05 13.31
C LEU A 62 -4.12 3.98 11.79
N MET A 63 -4.31 5.14 11.15
CA MET A 63 -4.39 5.22 9.69
C MET A 63 -3.10 4.73 9.02
N LEU A 64 -1.94 5.15 9.55
CA LEU A 64 -0.64 4.70 9.07
C LEU A 64 -0.46 3.18 9.20
N ALA A 65 -0.87 2.59 10.33
CA ALA A 65 -0.83 1.16 10.54
C ALA A 65 -1.74 0.41 9.55
N ALA A 66 -2.95 0.91 9.32
CA ALA A 66 -3.89 0.32 8.36
C ALA A 66 -3.33 0.36 6.92
N VAL A 67 -2.78 1.50 6.49
CA VAL A 67 -2.13 1.65 5.19
C VAL A 67 -0.96 0.67 5.02
N ARG A 68 -0.12 0.48 6.05
CA ARG A 68 0.96 -0.52 6.04
C ARG A 68 0.45 -1.94 5.87
N GLN A 69 -0.60 -2.30 6.61
CA GLN A 69 -1.21 -3.63 6.51
C GLN A 69 -1.78 -3.87 5.11
N CYS A 70 -2.47 -2.88 4.52
CA CYS A 70 -2.99 -2.98 3.16
C CYS A 70 -1.87 -3.15 2.11
N TYR A 71 -0.78 -2.39 2.23
CA TYR A 71 0.38 -2.55 1.34
C TYR A 71 0.99 -3.96 1.46
N ALA A 72 1.28 -4.41 2.69
CA ALA A 72 1.89 -5.72 2.93
C ALA A 72 1.01 -6.86 2.40
N ALA A 73 -0.30 -6.79 2.61
CA ALA A 73 -1.25 -7.75 2.06
C ALA A 73 -1.22 -7.75 0.51
N GLY A 74 -1.19 -6.57 -0.10
CA GLY A 74 -1.02 -6.43 -1.55
C GLY A 74 0.29 -7.06 -2.04
N LEU A 75 1.40 -6.81 -1.36
CA LEU A 75 2.73 -7.30 -1.69
C LEU A 75 2.78 -8.83 -1.69
N HIS A 76 2.28 -9.46 -0.63
CA HIS A 76 2.20 -10.92 -0.55
C HIS A 76 1.35 -11.49 -1.68
N HIS A 77 0.15 -10.95 -1.89
CA HIS A 77 -0.73 -11.41 -2.96
C HIS A 77 -0.08 -11.29 -4.36
N GLY A 78 0.57 -10.17 -4.66
CA GLY A 78 1.30 -10.01 -5.92
C GLY A 78 2.45 -11.02 -6.08
N GLY A 79 3.15 -11.31 -4.99
CA GLY A 79 4.18 -12.34 -4.93
C GLY A 79 3.64 -13.74 -5.22
N ASP A 80 2.52 -14.12 -4.60
CA ASP A 80 1.86 -15.41 -4.82
C ASP A 80 1.43 -15.57 -6.28
N VAL A 81 0.83 -14.54 -6.87
CA VAL A 81 0.43 -14.53 -8.29
C VAL A 81 1.64 -14.69 -9.21
N ARG A 82 2.75 -14.02 -8.91
CA ARG A 82 4.00 -14.14 -9.69
C ARG A 82 4.54 -15.57 -9.63
N LEU A 83 4.63 -16.16 -8.44
CA LEU A 83 5.10 -17.54 -8.25
C LEU A 83 4.20 -18.55 -8.97
N GLU A 84 2.89 -18.40 -8.88
CA GLU A 84 1.93 -19.26 -9.58
C GLU A 84 2.08 -19.16 -11.11
N LYS A 85 2.29 -17.95 -11.64
CA LYS A 85 2.56 -17.76 -13.08
C LYS A 85 3.85 -18.46 -13.52
N GLN A 86 4.93 -18.33 -12.73
CA GLN A 86 6.20 -19.02 -13.00
C GLN A 86 6.04 -20.54 -12.98
N ARG A 87 5.30 -21.08 -11.99
CA ARG A 87 5.01 -22.51 -11.88
C ARG A 87 4.26 -23.04 -13.11
N ARG A 88 3.22 -22.32 -13.56
CA ARG A 88 2.46 -22.70 -14.77
C ARG A 88 3.32 -22.64 -16.03
N GLY A 89 4.16 -21.61 -16.18
CA GLY A 89 5.09 -21.47 -17.30
C GLY A 89 6.12 -22.60 -17.36
N GLY A 90 6.71 -22.97 -16.21
CA GLY A 90 7.65 -24.09 -16.13
C GLY A 90 6.99 -25.44 -16.44
N LEU A 91 5.76 -25.66 -15.98
CA LEU A 91 4.98 -26.86 -16.33
C LEU A 91 4.63 -26.94 -17.83
N ALA A 92 4.37 -25.80 -18.48
CA ALA A 92 4.12 -25.75 -19.91
C ALA A 92 5.40 -26.04 -20.71
N ALA A 93 6.54 -25.46 -20.30
CA ALA A 93 7.83 -25.71 -20.94
C ALA A 93 8.30 -27.17 -20.79
N ALA A 94 8.00 -27.84 -19.67
CA ALA A 94 8.35 -29.25 -19.47
C ALA A 94 7.48 -30.25 -20.27
N ARG A 95 6.40 -29.78 -20.90
CA ARG A 95 5.48 -30.58 -21.72
C ARG A 95 5.69 -30.39 -23.23
N ALA A 96 6.55 -29.45 -23.62
CA ALA A 96 6.93 -29.16 -25.00
C ALA A 96 8.24 -29.89 -25.34
#